data_AF-A0A8X8H0U5-F1
#
_entry.id   AF-A0A8X8H0U5-F1
#
_cell.length_a   1.000
_cell.length_b   1.000
_cell.length_c   1.000
_cell.angle_alpha   90.00
_cell.angle_beta   90.00
_cell.angle_gamma   90.00
#
_symmetry.space_group_name_H-M   'P 1'
#
loop_
_entity.id
_entity.type
_entity.pdbx_description
1 polymer ?
#
loop_
_entity_poly.entity_id
_entity_poly.type
_entity_poly.pdbx_seq_one_letter_code
_entity_poly.pdbx_strand_id
1 'polypeptide(L)'
;MPMTFALSAARIAGLAAVAALPACTMAPDRSTPSPAALQQHVTHEGVAYLADVAPGRPGAMLTSGGALPVPGMTVAVWRTVTPLAQDQGGLAKGVARAACEQQGMTFNPRAIGSFAGAGEWRFAGACT
;
A
#
# COMPACT_ATOMS: atom_id res chain seq x y z
N MET A 1 -61.07 -58.89 -27.33
CA MET A 1 -60.92 -59.49 -25.99
C MET A 1 -59.71 -58.82 -25.31
N PRO A 2 -59.76 -58.60 -23.99
CA PRO A 2 -59.64 -57.33 -23.26
C PRO A 2 -58.15 -56.91 -23.03
N MET A 3 -57.76 -55.76 -22.48
CA MET A 3 -58.10 -55.24 -21.15
C MET A 3 -57.48 -53.84 -20.97
N THR A 4 -58.30 -52.92 -20.48
CA THR A 4 -57.92 -51.66 -19.84
C THR A 4 -57.06 -51.92 -18.60
N PHE A 5 -55.96 -51.19 -18.42
CA PHE A 5 -55.39 -50.96 -17.09
C PHE A 5 -54.96 -49.49 -16.96
N ALA A 6 -55.38 -48.92 -15.84
CA ALA A 6 -55.22 -47.53 -15.46
C ALA A 6 -54.21 -47.41 -14.30
N LEU A 7 -53.86 -46.15 -14.00
CA LEU A 7 -53.17 -45.65 -12.81
C LEU A 7 -51.68 -46.04 -12.64
N SER A 8 -50.82 -45.02 -12.57
CA SER A 8 -50.50 -44.40 -11.27
C SER A 8 -49.46 -43.30 -11.44
N ALA A 9 -49.80 -42.11 -10.93
CA ALA A 9 -48.86 -41.05 -10.66
C ALA A 9 -47.95 -41.46 -9.50
N ALA A 10 -46.64 -41.40 -9.69
CA ALA A 10 -45.66 -41.42 -8.61
C ALA A 10 -44.74 -40.22 -8.79
N ARG A 11 -44.98 -39.19 -7.97
CA ARG A 11 -44.08 -38.05 -7.80
C ARG A 11 -42.80 -38.55 -7.16
N ILE A 12 -41.68 -38.44 -7.87
CA ILE A 12 -40.36 -38.54 -7.27
C ILE A 12 -39.78 -37.13 -7.24
N ALA A 13 -39.91 -36.51 -6.07
CA ALA A 13 -39.07 -35.42 -5.64
C ALA A 13 -37.72 -36.01 -5.21
N GLY A 14 -36.61 -35.40 -5.60
CA GLY A 14 -35.32 -35.77 -5.00
C GLY A 14 -34.07 -35.28 -5.72
N LEU A 15 -33.50 -34.21 -5.16
CA LEU A 15 -32.06 -33.94 -5.06
C LEU A 15 -31.28 -33.73 -6.37
N ALA A 16 -31.31 -32.50 -6.87
CA ALA A 16 -30.19 -31.94 -7.62
C ALA A 16 -29.06 -31.60 -6.63
N ALA A 17 -28.07 -32.48 -6.53
CA ALA A 17 -26.79 -32.19 -5.90
C ALA A 17 -26.00 -31.23 -6.80
N VAL A 18 -26.07 -29.92 -6.51
CA VAL A 18 -25.18 -28.94 -7.15
C VAL A 18 -23.91 -28.88 -6.33
N ALA A 19 -22.84 -29.43 -6.89
CA ALA A 19 -21.49 -29.30 -6.37
C ALA A 19 -21.11 -27.81 -6.29
N ALA A 20 -21.01 -27.29 -5.06
CA ALA A 20 -20.47 -25.97 -4.81
C ALA A 20 -18.94 -26.05 -4.92
N LEU A 21 -18.41 -25.66 -6.09
CA LEU A 21 -16.99 -25.35 -6.25
C LEU A 21 -16.65 -24.20 -5.28
N PRO A 22 -15.54 -24.26 -4.51
CA PRO A 22 -15.13 -23.16 -3.64
C PRO A 22 -14.76 -21.96 -4.52
N ALA A 23 -15.68 -21.02 -4.67
CA ALA A 23 -15.39 -19.73 -5.24
C ALA A 23 -14.41 -19.02 -4.31
N CYS A 24 -13.17 -18.83 -4.75
CA CYS A 24 -12.26 -17.87 -4.16
C CYS A 24 -12.92 -16.50 -4.29
N THR A 25 -13.58 -16.04 -3.23
CA THR A 25 -14.05 -14.66 -3.15
C THR A 25 -12.80 -13.82 -2.97
N MET A 26 -12.30 -13.25 -4.07
CA MET A 26 -11.28 -12.22 -4.04
C MET A 26 -11.84 -11.09 -3.17
N ALA A 27 -11.25 -10.89 -1.99
CA ALA A 27 -11.61 -9.77 -1.15
C ALA A 27 -11.39 -8.49 -1.97
N PRO A 28 -12.37 -7.56 -2.01
CA PRO A 28 -12.15 -6.29 -2.68
C PRO A 28 -10.98 -5.59 -2.00
N ASP A 29 -9.92 -5.35 -2.78
CA ASP A 29 -8.78 -4.56 -2.38
C ASP A 29 -9.31 -3.18 -1.96
N ARG A 30 -9.33 -2.90 -0.66
CA ARG A 30 -9.63 -1.58 -0.12
C ARG A 30 -8.41 -0.68 -0.29
N SER A 31 -7.90 -0.58 -1.50
CA SER A 31 -7.03 0.51 -1.90
C SER A 31 -7.94 1.72 -2.13
N THR A 32 -8.34 2.38 -1.04
CA THR A 32 -8.90 3.73 -1.13
C THR A 32 -7.90 4.59 -1.90
N PRO A 33 -8.27 5.20 -3.03
CA PRO A 33 -7.42 6.17 -3.70
C PRO A 33 -7.06 7.25 -2.69
N SER A 34 -5.79 7.31 -2.30
CA SER A 34 -5.28 8.37 -1.44
C SER A 34 -5.48 9.70 -2.19
N PRO A 35 -6.01 10.75 -1.55
CA PRO A 35 -6.16 12.05 -2.19
C PRO A 35 -4.78 12.54 -2.65
N ALA A 36 -4.58 12.48 -3.97
CA ALA A 36 -3.43 12.92 -4.75
C ALA A 36 -2.08 12.84 -4.02
N ALA A 37 -1.63 11.62 -3.72
CA ALA A 37 -0.19 11.42 -3.56
C ALA A 37 0.47 11.83 -4.89
N LEU A 38 1.33 12.85 -4.86
CA LEU A 38 2.06 13.22 -6.06
C LEU A 38 3.26 12.27 -6.16
N GLN A 39 3.11 11.25 -7.00
CA GLN A 39 4.21 10.33 -7.30
C GLN A 39 5.25 11.03 -8.18
N GLN A 40 6.48 11.08 -7.70
CA GLN A 40 7.61 11.72 -8.35
C GLN A 40 8.63 10.67 -8.77
N HIS A 41 9.22 10.87 -9.95
CA HIS A 41 10.42 10.17 -10.36
C HIS A 41 11.64 10.93 -9.85
N VAL A 42 12.46 10.28 -9.02
CA VAL A 42 13.66 10.88 -8.44
C VAL A 42 14.88 10.09 -8.89
N THR A 43 15.87 10.78 -9.46
CA THR A 43 17.18 10.19 -9.72
C THR A 43 18.13 10.59 -8.60
N HIS A 44 18.70 9.61 -7.90
CA HIS A 44 19.66 9.83 -6.82
C HIS A 44 20.86 8.91 -7.04
N GLU A 45 22.05 9.50 -7.12
CA GLU A 45 23.31 8.77 -7.38
C GLU A 45 23.25 7.90 -8.65
N GLY A 46 22.56 8.37 -9.69
CA GLY A 46 22.40 7.64 -10.96
C GLY A 46 21.38 6.50 -10.94
N VAL A 47 20.68 6.27 -9.81
CA VAL A 47 19.63 5.25 -9.67
C VAL A 47 18.25 5.90 -9.67
N ALA A 48 17.28 5.26 -10.31
CA ALA A 48 15.89 5.72 -10.38
C ALA A 48 15.06 5.21 -9.19
N TYR A 49 14.29 6.14 -8.62
CA TYR A 49 13.39 5.93 -7.50
C TYR A 49 12.00 6.51 -7.81
N LEU A 50 11.01 6.00 -7.09
CA LEU A 50 9.70 6.60 -6.97
C LEU A 50 9.58 7.19 -5.56
N ALA A 51 9.03 8.40 -5.46
CA ALA A 51 8.74 9.04 -4.20
C ALA A 51 7.31 9.58 -4.21
N ASP A 52 6.50 9.20 -3.23
CA ASP A 52 5.16 9.73 -3.04
C ASP A 52 5.20 10.77 -1.92
N VAL A 53 4.80 11.99 -2.25
CA VAL A 53 4.66 13.07 -1.27
C VAL A 53 3.18 13.32 -1.04
N ALA A 54 2.74 13.13 0.20
CA ALA A 54 1.32 13.23 0.57
C ALA A 54 1.13 13.75 2.00
N PRO A 55 -0.03 14.35 2.32
CA PRO A 55 -0.43 14.58 3.70
C PRO A 55 -0.43 13.27 4.50
N GLY A 56 0.04 13.32 5.74
CA GLY A 56 0.08 12.15 6.61
C GLY A 56 0.02 12.52 8.08
N ARG A 57 0.13 11.50 8.94
CA ARG A 57 0.25 11.73 10.39
C ARG A 57 1.55 12.49 10.68
N PRO A 58 1.61 13.30 11.75
CA PRO A 58 2.88 13.86 12.22
C PRO A 58 3.93 12.77 12.38
N GLY A 59 5.15 13.06 11.93
CA GLY A 59 6.30 12.21 12.17
C GLY A 59 6.83 12.34 13.58
N ALA A 60 8.03 11.82 13.78
CA ALA A 60 8.75 11.94 15.04
C ALA A 60 10.20 12.38 14.79
N MET A 61 10.75 13.13 15.74
CA MET A 61 12.19 13.38 15.87
C MET A 61 12.66 12.96 17.26
N LEU A 62 13.90 12.47 17.36
CA LEU A 62 14.51 12.18 18.65
C LEU A 62 15.17 13.42 19.24
N THR A 63 14.93 13.65 20.52
CA THR A 63 15.60 14.67 21.34
C THR A 63 16.17 14.01 22.60
N SER A 64 16.96 14.74 23.39
CA SER A 64 17.42 14.26 24.70
C SER A 64 16.27 13.98 25.68
N GLY A 65 15.11 14.61 25.50
CA GLY A 65 13.89 14.39 26.30
C GLY A 65 12.96 13.31 25.75
N GLY A 66 13.35 12.63 24.66
CA GLY A 66 12.53 11.60 24.00
C GLY A 66 12.03 12.02 22.61
N ALA A 67 11.07 11.25 22.09
CA ALA A 67 10.48 11.49 20.77
C ALA A 67 9.47 12.64 20.82
N LEU A 68 9.63 13.63 19.93
CA LEU A 68 8.69 14.73 19.75
C LEU A 68 8.02 14.66 18.38
N PRO A 69 6.74 15.06 18.26
CA PRO A 69 6.04 15.06 16.99
C PRO A 69 6.62 16.10 16.02
N VAL A 70 6.64 15.75 14.73
CA VAL A 70 7.10 16.63 13.64
C VAL A 70 5.95 16.81 12.64
N PRO A 71 5.34 18.01 12.53
CA PRO A 71 4.35 18.27 11.49
C PRO A 71 5.01 18.30 10.11
N GLY A 72 4.24 18.01 9.07
CA GLY A 72 4.68 18.08 7.67
C GLY A 72 4.10 16.97 6.81
N MET A 73 4.44 16.97 5.52
CA MET A 73 4.05 15.91 4.60
C MET A 73 4.89 14.65 4.83
N THR A 74 4.32 13.51 4.46
CA THR A 74 5.01 12.22 4.45
C THR A 74 5.60 11.97 3.08
N VAL A 75 6.84 11.46 3.05
CA VAL A 75 7.47 10.93 1.84
C VAL A 75 7.58 9.43 1.96
N ALA A 76 6.99 8.69 1.02
CA ALA A 76 7.24 7.26 0.86
C ALA A 76 8.17 7.06 -0.34
N VAL A 77 9.16 6.17 -0.22
CA VAL A 77 10.23 5.98 -1.19
C VAL A 77 10.34 4.51 -1.56
N TRP A 78 10.39 4.25 -2.87
CA TRP A 78 10.66 2.95 -3.46
C TRP A 78 11.76 3.08 -4.52
N ARG A 79 12.46 1.99 -4.79
CA ARG A 79 13.36 1.90 -5.94
C ARG A 79 12.65 1.14 -7.07
N THR A 80 12.76 1.65 -8.29
CA THR A 80 11.97 1.18 -9.44
C THR A 80 12.27 -0.26 -9.88
N VAL A 81 13.51 -0.72 -9.69
CA VAL A 81 13.97 -2.03 -10.22
C VAL A 81 14.07 -3.09 -9.12
N THR A 82 14.71 -2.76 -8.00
CA THR A 82 14.90 -3.69 -6.87
C THR A 82 14.30 -3.08 -5.61
N PRO A 83 13.51 -3.81 -4.81
CA PRO A 83 12.98 -3.30 -3.55
C PRO A 83 14.09 -2.76 -2.63
N LEU A 84 13.79 -1.70 -1.86
CA LEU A 84 14.72 -1.22 -0.84
C LEU A 84 14.83 -2.22 0.31
N ALA A 85 16.02 -2.32 0.88
CA ALA A 85 16.26 -3.12 2.08
C ALA A 85 16.16 -2.28 3.37
N GLN A 86 16.01 -2.96 4.51
CA GLN A 86 15.86 -2.33 5.83
C GLN A 86 17.14 -1.62 6.32
N ASP A 87 18.30 -1.88 5.71
CA ASP A 87 19.56 -1.19 5.98
C ASP A 87 19.77 0.04 5.08
N GLN A 88 18.91 0.27 4.09
CA GLN A 88 19.05 1.34 3.10
C GLN A 88 18.36 2.65 3.50
N GLY A 89 18.16 2.88 4.81
CA GLY A 89 17.46 4.07 5.31
C GLY A 89 18.20 5.38 5.03
N GLY A 90 19.54 5.37 5.03
CA GLY A 90 20.35 6.54 4.69
C GLY A 90 20.17 6.98 3.24
N LEU A 91 20.22 6.01 2.32
CA LEU A 91 19.96 6.21 0.89
C LEU A 91 18.53 6.71 0.66
N ALA A 92 17.54 6.05 1.27
CA ALA A 92 16.13 6.46 1.14
C ALA A 92 15.89 7.87 1.68
N LYS A 93 16.60 8.28 2.73
CA LYS A 93 16.55 9.64 3.27
C LYS A 93 17.12 10.68 2.28
N GLY A 94 18.16 10.33 1.53
CA GLY A 94 18.69 11.17 0.44
C GLY A 94 17.67 11.38 -0.68
N VAL A 95 16.97 10.32 -1.06
CA VAL A 95 15.88 10.38 -2.05
C VAL A 95 14.71 11.22 -1.54
N ALA A 96 14.30 11.04 -0.28
CA ALA A 96 13.21 11.82 0.32
C ALA A 96 13.53 13.33 0.36
N ARG A 97 14.78 13.70 0.62
CA ARG A 97 15.24 15.09 0.52
C ARG A 97 15.03 15.65 -0.89
N ALA A 98 15.54 14.94 -1.91
CA ALA A 98 15.40 15.36 -3.29
C ALA A 98 13.93 15.46 -3.72
N ALA A 99 13.05 14.57 -3.25
CA ALA A 99 11.62 14.63 -3.50
C ALA A 99 10.97 15.91 -2.94
N CYS A 100 11.25 16.26 -1.67
CA CYS A 100 10.76 17.51 -1.07
C CYS A 100 11.25 18.75 -1.84
N GLU A 101 12.53 18.77 -2.22
CA GLU A 101 13.13 19.89 -2.97
C GLU A 101 12.50 20.04 -4.37
N GLN A 102 12.20 18.93 -5.05
CA GLN A 102 11.47 18.94 -6.33
C GLN A 102 10.03 19.47 -6.19
N GLN A 103 9.42 19.41 -4.99
CA GLN A 103 8.14 20.04 -4.68
C GLN A 103 8.27 21.51 -4.26
N GLY A 104 9.49 22.07 -4.22
CA GLY A 104 9.73 23.41 -3.69
C GLY A 104 9.56 23.51 -2.17
N MET A 105 9.57 22.38 -1.46
CA MET A 105 9.48 22.31 0.00
C MET A 105 10.85 22.13 0.65
N THR A 106 10.94 22.41 1.95
CA THR A 106 12.15 22.19 2.74
C THR A 106 12.13 20.79 3.35
N PHE A 107 13.23 20.05 3.21
CA PHE A 107 13.39 18.76 3.86
C PHE A 107 13.77 18.92 5.35
N ASN A 108 13.06 18.23 6.24
CA ASN A 108 13.41 18.15 7.66
C ASN A 108 14.37 16.97 7.95
N PRO A 109 15.67 17.21 8.20
CA PRO A 109 16.62 16.12 8.41
C PRO A 109 16.41 15.34 9.71
N ARG A 110 15.69 15.92 10.68
CA ARG A 110 15.42 15.34 11.99
C ARG A 110 14.24 14.36 11.99
N ALA A 111 13.42 14.34 10.93
CA ALA A 111 12.38 13.35 10.79
C ALA A 111 12.98 11.94 10.76
N ILE A 112 12.42 11.05 11.59
CA ILE A 112 12.79 9.64 11.64
C ILE A 112 12.10 8.91 10.49
N GLY A 113 12.88 8.10 9.77
CA GLY A 113 12.34 7.18 8.77
C GLY A 113 11.99 5.83 9.38
N SER A 114 10.99 5.16 8.83
CA SER A 114 10.67 3.76 9.14
C SER A 114 10.60 2.94 7.86
N PHE A 115 11.06 1.69 7.94
CA PHE A 115 10.87 0.72 6.88
C PHE A 115 9.46 0.13 7.01
N ALA A 116 8.61 0.34 6.01
CA ALA A 116 7.21 -0.11 6.04
C ALA A 116 7.05 -1.57 5.59
N GLY A 117 8.14 -2.22 5.18
CA GLY A 117 8.10 -3.52 4.50
C GLY A 117 7.93 -3.34 2.99
N ALA A 118 7.93 -4.46 2.26
CA ALA A 118 7.70 -4.50 0.80
C ALA A 118 8.61 -3.58 -0.05
N GLY A 119 9.79 -3.21 0.45
CA GLY A 119 10.71 -2.33 -0.29
C GLY A 119 10.49 -0.84 -0.12
N GLU A 120 9.72 -0.43 0.89
CA GLU A 120 9.31 0.95 1.12
C GLU A 120 9.95 1.55 2.37
N TRP A 121 10.49 2.76 2.21
CA TRP A 121 10.86 3.62 3.33
C TRP A 121 9.90 4.79 3.43
N ARG A 122 9.42 5.08 4.64
CA ARG A 122 8.51 6.19 4.93
C ARG A 122 9.14 7.20 5.87
N PHE A 123 8.98 8.47 5.56
CA PHE A 123 9.46 9.59 6.35
C PHE A 123 8.29 10.55 6.61
N ALA A 124 7.61 10.39 7.76
CA ALA A 124 6.53 11.28 8.16
C ALA A 124 7.09 12.61 8.67
N GLY A 125 6.45 13.74 8.32
CA GLY A 125 6.92 15.08 8.68
C GLY A 125 8.22 15.50 7.97
N ALA A 126 8.49 14.92 6.80
CA ALA A 126 9.75 15.09 6.08
C ALA A 126 9.78 16.33 5.18
N CYS A 127 8.66 16.75 4.60
CA CYS A 127 8.57 17.99 3.82
C CYS A 127 7.73 19.04 4.54
N THR A 128 8.22 20.28 4.58
CA THR A 128 7.57 21.45 5.20
C THR A 128 7.71 22.69 4.34
#